data_AF-A0A1I0JGV9-F1
#
_entry.id   AF-A0A1I0JGV9-F1
#
_cell.length_a   1.000
_cell.length_b   1.000
_cell.length_c   1.000
_cell.angle_alpha   90.00
_cell.angle_beta   90.00
_cell.angle_gamma   90.00
#
_symmetry.space_group_name_H-M   'P 1'
#
loop_
_entity.id
_entity.type
_entity.pdbx_description
1 polymer ?
#
loop_
_entity_poly.entity_id
_entity_poly.type
_entity_poly.pdbx_seq_one_letter_code
_entity_poly.pdbx_strand_id
1 'polypeptide(L)'
;YLASGSDAPAQPNFSIYQVPRGPEGRDFRYRSYEGLQADGLSVDRKNYQLVYTAPLDQNTSLDEIYHRFNMEHPTDYTGRSLSLGDIVVFRQDGKQTAYYVDSVGYREVPEFFKEQGQPLTPDKLETGETIQTPRGTFYVTAMNREQMEATGYGFHHQSEDGRYLIMANGTRAFAIPAQHDSHIKTAEMSTEQNENMIDGILNNAPSIGELEARAKAGEQVSLSDVAAAVKAERQTQKQAHKNAKANHSKKKPSIRAQLAVAKKEQKKQPPAREKSKDMEVGGRE
;
A
#
# COMPACT_ATOMS: atom_id res chain seq x y z
N TYR A 1 3.54 -34.08 31.69
CA TYR A 1 2.15 -33.65 31.46
C TYR A 1 2.08 -32.15 31.60
N LEU A 2 1.98 -31.44 30.47
CA LEU A 2 1.79 -29.99 30.41
C LEU A 2 0.32 -29.71 30.75
N ALA A 3 0.09 -28.94 31.80
CA ALA A 3 -1.25 -28.47 32.16
C ALA A 3 -1.68 -27.40 31.15
N SER A 4 -2.72 -27.75 30.41
CA SER A 4 -3.42 -26.94 29.41
C SER A 4 -4.02 -25.67 30.02
N GLY A 5 -4.00 -24.62 29.22
CA GLY A 5 -4.43 -23.26 29.56
C GLY A 5 -5.83 -23.20 30.15
N SER A 6 -5.95 -22.38 31.18
CA SER A 6 -7.19 -21.86 31.72
C SER A 6 -7.87 -20.93 30.70
N ASP A 7 -8.66 -21.50 29.78
CA ASP A 7 -9.61 -20.78 28.94
C ASP A 7 -10.90 -20.50 29.74
N ALA A 8 -10.87 -19.43 30.53
CA ALA A 8 -12.11 -18.69 30.77
C ALA A 8 -12.31 -17.78 29.56
N PRO A 9 -13.51 -17.72 28.93
CA PRO A 9 -13.76 -16.70 27.92
C PRO A 9 -13.52 -15.34 28.57
N ALA A 10 -12.56 -14.58 28.06
CA ALA A 10 -12.31 -13.22 28.54
C ALA A 10 -13.64 -12.48 28.56
N GLN A 11 -14.01 -11.89 29.71
CA GLN A 11 -15.28 -11.18 29.85
C GLN A 11 -15.46 -10.22 28.66
N PRO A 12 -16.69 -10.13 28.10
CA PRO A 12 -16.93 -9.31 26.92
C PRO A 12 -16.47 -7.87 27.22
N ASN A 13 -15.72 -7.27 26.31
CA ASN A 13 -15.06 -6.00 26.52
C ASN A 13 -14.99 -5.17 25.24
N PHE A 14 -14.84 -3.86 25.41
CA PHE A 14 -14.44 -2.98 24.33
C PHE A 14 -13.04 -2.43 24.58
N SER A 15 -12.40 -1.95 23.53
CA SER A 15 -11.11 -1.28 23.61
C SER A 15 -11.03 -0.13 22.64
N ILE A 16 -10.37 0.95 23.06
CA ILE A 16 -10.14 2.14 22.25
C ILE A 16 -8.68 2.17 21.82
N TYR A 17 -8.48 2.40 20.53
CA TYR A 17 -7.20 2.51 19.89
C TYR A 17 -7.06 3.87 19.25
N GLN A 18 -5.94 4.53 19.53
CA GLN A 18 -5.68 5.86 18.99
C GLN A 18 -4.34 5.88 18.30
N VAL A 19 -4.26 6.66 17.24
CA VAL A 19 -3.00 6.90 16.55
C VAL A 19 -2.09 7.75 17.47
N PRO A 20 -0.82 7.37 17.67
CA PRO A 20 0.12 8.10 18.53
C PRO A 20 0.25 9.60 18.20
N ARG A 21 0.51 10.42 19.21
CA ARG A 21 0.68 11.88 19.05
C ARG A 21 2.00 12.26 18.37
N GLY A 22 3.00 11.38 18.36
CA GLY A 22 4.31 11.65 17.79
C GLY A 22 4.31 11.73 16.26
N PRO A 23 5.48 12.00 15.66
CA PRO A 23 5.64 12.07 14.20
C PRO A 23 5.22 10.79 13.48
N GLU A 24 5.36 9.63 14.11
CA GLU A 24 4.96 8.31 13.59
C GLU A 24 3.46 8.21 13.26
N GLY A 25 2.62 8.92 14.02
CA GLY A 25 1.17 8.93 13.82
C GLY A 25 0.67 10.08 12.95
N ARG A 26 1.55 10.91 12.40
CA ARG A 26 1.15 12.16 11.71
C ARG A 26 0.26 11.91 10.50
N ASP A 27 0.61 10.91 9.69
CA ASP A 27 -0.07 10.68 8.41
C ASP A 27 -1.41 9.94 8.57
N PHE A 28 -1.64 9.32 9.74
CA PHE A 28 -2.84 8.54 10.04
C PHE A 28 -3.86 9.30 10.90
N ARG A 29 -3.43 10.27 11.72
CA ARG A 29 -4.32 11.02 12.63
C ARG A 29 -5.29 11.92 11.88
N TYR A 30 -6.54 11.97 12.36
CA TYR A 30 -7.57 12.90 11.89
C TYR A 30 -7.83 12.79 10.38
N ARG A 31 -7.84 11.56 9.88
CA ARG A 31 -8.10 11.23 8.48
C ARG A 31 -9.44 10.52 8.37
N SER A 32 -10.20 10.80 7.33
CA SER A 32 -11.30 9.92 6.96
C SER A 32 -10.73 8.61 6.41
N TYR A 33 -11.52 7.55 6.46
CA TYR A 33 -11.10 6.26 5.92
C TYR A 33 -10.76 6.36 4.43
N GLU A 34 -11.61 7.05 3.65
CA GLU A 34 -11.39 7.27 2.22
C GLU A 34 -10.14 8.12 1.95
N GLY A 35 -9.93 9.17 2.76
CA GLY A 35 -8.74 10.00 2.65
C GLY A 35 -7.48 9.20 2.93
N LEU A 36 -7.50 8.31 3.92
CA LEU A 36 -6.38 7.44 4.26
C LEU A 36 -6.04 6.49 3.11
N GLN A 37 -7.06 5.87 2.49
CA GLN A 37 -6.89 5.01 1.32
C GLN A 37 -6.38 5.74 0.08
N ALA A 38 -6.84 6.98 -0.16
CA ALA A 38 -6.41 7.77 -1.31
C ALA A 38 -4.91 8.08 -1.32
N ASP A 39 -4.29 8.15 -0.14
CA ASP A 39 -2.84 8.34 0.03
C ASP A 39 -2.07 7.00 0.05
N GLY A 40 -2.74 5.88 -0.25
CA GLY A 40 -2.13 4.54 -0.26
C GLY A 40 -1.86 3.97 1.12
N LEU A 41 -2.46 4.55 2.17
CA LEU A 41 -2.35 4.05 3.54
C LEU A 41 -3.50 3.11 3.86
N SER A 42 -3.33 2.28 4.89
CA SER A 42 -4.35 1.35 5.38
C SER A 42 -4.51 1.45 6.90
N VAL A 43 -5.66 0.97 7.38
CA VAL A 43 -5.94 0.83 8.82
C VAL A 43 -5.21 -0.40 9.36
N ASP A 44 -3.93 -0.21 9.64
CA ASP A 44 -3.05 -1.26 10.16
C ASP A 44 -2.86 -1.10 11.68
N ARG A 45 -3.06 -2.20 12.40
CA ARG A 45 -2.90 -2.31 13.84
C ARG A 45 -1.60 -1.71 14.38
N LYS A 46 -0.49 -1.84 13.65
CA LYS A 46 0.83 -1.36 14.11
C LYS A 46 0.90 0.17 14.26
N ASN A 47 0.01 0.90 13.59
CA ASN A 47 -0.03 2.37 13.63
C ASN A 47 -0.87 2.91 14.79
N TYR A 48 -1.39 2.05 15.65
CA TYR A 48 -2.32 2.38 16.72
C TYR A 48 -1.81 1.90 18.08
N GLN A 49 -2.08 2.71 19.11
CA GLN A 49 -1.84 2.36 20.50
C GLN A 49 -3.15 2.00 21.20
N LEU A 50 -3.13 0.94 22.00
CA LEU A 50 -4.22 0.66 22.95
C LEU A 50 -4.22 1.74 24.03
N VAL A 51 -5.30 2.50 24.16
CA VAL A 51 -5.39 3.55 25.18
C VAL A 51 -6.38 3.22 26.29
N TYR A 52 -7.33 2.33 26.04
CA TYR A 52 -8.35 1.98 27.02
C TYR A 52 -8.97 0.61 26.75
N THR A 53 -9.32 -0.11 27.81
CA THR A 53 -10.08 -1.36 27.77
C THR A 53 -11.04 -1.40 28.94
N ALA A 54 -12.31 -1.72 28.69
CA ALA A 54 -13.31 -1.91 29.73
C ALA A 54 -14.34 -2.99 29.36
N PRO A 55 -15.05 -3.58 30.32
CA PRO A 55 -16.10 -4.56 30.07
C PRO A 55 -17.23 -3.97 29.21
N LEU A 56 -17.91 -4.83 28.45
CA LEU A 56 -19.18 -4.51 27.80
C LEU A 56 -20.29 -4.70 28.82
N ASP A 57 -20.98 -3.61 29.15
CA ASP A 57 -22.27 -3.68 29.84
C ASP A 57 -23.42 -3.82 28.82
N GLN A 58 -24.64 -4.03 29.29
CA GLN A 58 -25.81 -4.26 28.41
C GLN A 58 -26.18 -3.04 27.56
N ASN A 59 -25.71 -1.85 27.90
CA ASN A 59 -26.02 -0.62 27.18
C ASN A 59 -24.93 -0.22 26.19
N THR A 60 -23.70 -0.75 26.36
CA THR A 60 -22.51 -0.30 25.64
C THR A 60 -22.69 -0.38 24.13
N SER A 61 -22.99 0.76 23.53
CA SER A 61 -23.11 0.97 22.08
C SER A 61 -22.02 1.92 21.58
N LEU A 62 -21.80 1.98 20.27
CA LEU A 62 -20.84 2.93 19.68
C LEU A 62 -21.20 4.40 19.99
N ASP A 63 -22.49 4.73 20.06
CA ASP A 63 -22.95 6.08 20.41
C ASP A 63 -22.76 6.39 21.89
N GLU A 64 -22.99 5.42 22.78
CA GLU A 64 -22.73 5.59 24.21
C GLU A 64 -21.23 5.72 24.49
N ILE A 65 -20.39 4.89 23.84
CA ILE A 65 -18.94 5.04 23.91
C ILE A 65 -18.54 6.45 23.43
N TYR A 66 -19.08 6.92 22.30
CA TYR A 66 -18.81 8.28 21.84
C TYR A 66 -19.19 9.32 22.89
N HIS A 67 -20.38 9.22 23.48
CA HIS A 67 -20.86 10.14 24.49
C HIS A 67 -19.97 10.13 25.75
N ARG A 68 -19.71 8.95 26.31
CA ARG A 68 -18.89 8.77 27.52
C ARG A 68 -17.49 9.36 27.35
N PHE A 69 -16.80 9.04 26.25
CA PHE A 69 -15.41 9.46 26.03
C PHE A 69 -15.25 10.88 25.47
N ASN A 70 -16.34 11.61 25.20
CA ASN A 70 -16.31 13.00 24.74
C ASN A 70 -17.01 14.01 25.66
N MET A 71 -18.04 13.58 26.39
CA MET A 71 -18.85 14.46 27.24
C MET A 71 -18.59 14.20 28.73
N GLU A 72 -18.52 12.93 29.15
CA GLU A 72 -18.34 12.57 30.56
C GLU A 72 -16.86 12.56 30.97
N HIS A 73 -15.98 12.10 30.07
CA HIS A 73 -14.54 11.93 30.29
C HIS A 73 -14.21 11.12 31.56
N PRO A 74 -14.21 9.77 31.47
CA PRO A 74 -13.88 8.90 32.59
C PRO A 74 -12.50 9.24 33.20
N THR A 75 -12.39 9.19 34.53
CA THR A 75 -11.16 9.57 35.25
C THR A 75 -9.99 8.62 35.01
N ASP A 76 -10.28 7.37 34.66
CA ASP A 76 -9.34 6.32 34.28
C ASP A 76 -8.97 6.35 32.79
N TYR A 77 -9.58 7.25 32.00
CA TYR A 77 -9.29 7.40 30.58
C TYR A 77 -8.14 8.38 30.33
N THR A 78 -7.01 7.85 29.87
CA THR A 78 -5.80 8.64 29.56
C THR A 78 -5.67 9.02 28.08
N GLY A 79 -6.61 8.57 27.24
CA GLY A 79 -6.65 8.88 25.81
C GLY A 79 -7.13 10.31 25.53
N ARG A 80 -7.11 10.71 24.26
CA ARG A 80 -7.81 11.93 23.82
C ARG A 80 -9.30 11.64 23.60
N SER A 81 -10.14 12.67 23.56
CA SER A 81 -11.52 12.57 23.08
C SER A 81 -11.60 11.74 21.78
N LEU A 82 -12.59 10.86 21.70
CA LEU A 82 -12.79 9.94 20.59
C LEU A 82 -13.09 10.74 19.32
N SER A 83 -12.26 10.57 18.28
CA SER A 83 -12.27 11.44 17.11
C SER A 83 -11.93 10.69 15.82
N LEU A 84 -12.09 11.40 14.69
CA LEU A 84 -11.78 10.92 13.35
C LEU A 84 -10.44 10.17 13.30
N GLY A 85 -10.48 8.92 12.87
CA GLY A 85 -9.32 8.05 12.73
C GLY A 85 -8.99 7.17 13.93
N ASP A 86 -9.71 7.31 15.05
CA ASP A 86 -9.63 6.38 16.18
C ASP A 86 -10.42 5.09 15.89
N ILE A 87 -10.14 4.02 16.65
CA ILE A 87 -10.79 2.72 16.46
C ILE A 87 -11.35 2.20 17.78
N VAL A 88 -12.59 1.72 17.74
CA VAL A 88 -13.25 1.01 18.82
C VAL A 88 -13.37 -0.46 18.45
N VAL A 89 -12.84 -1.35 19.29
CA VAL A 89 -12.95 -2.81 19.09
C VAL A 89 -13.88 -3.39 20.12
N PHE A 90 -14.88 -4.15 19.68
CA PHE A 90 -15.73 -4.97 20.53
C PHE A 90 -15.21 -6.41 20.53
N ARG A 91 -15.26 -7.05 21.70
CA ARG A 91 -14.97 -8.48 21.88
C ARG A 91 -16.10 -9.10 22.68
N GLN A 92 -16.93 -9.88 22.01
CA GLN A 92 -18.09 -10.53 22.61
C GLN A 92 -18.34 -11.86 21.89
N ASP A 93 -18.78 -12.88 22.62
CA ASP A 93 -19.19 -14.18 22.06
C ASP A 93 -18.11 -14.84 21.19
N GLY A 94 -16.83 -14.68 21.56
CA GLY A 94 -15.69 -15.19 20.80
C GLY A 94 -15.40 -14.47 19.48
N LYS A 95 -16.16 -13.41 19.15
CA LYS A 95 -15.99 -12.58 17.97
C LYS A 95 -15.34 -11.24 18.33
N GLN A 96 -14.50 -10.74 17.43
CA GLN A 96 -13.97 -9.37 17.49
C GLN A 96 -14.45 -8.56 16.30
N THR A 97 -14.90 -7.33 16.52
CA THR A 97 -15.27 -6.38 15.47
C THR A 97 -14.60 -5.04 15.74
N ALA A 98 -14.04 -4.42 14.69
CA ALA A 98 -13.33 -3.14 14.79
C ALA A 98 -14.09 -2.07 14.01
N TYR A 99 -14.27 -0.91 14.63
CA TYR A 99 -15.00 0.22 14.07
C TYR A 99 -14.10 1.45 14.05
N TYR A 100 -13.86 1.96 12.86
CA TYR A 100 -13.15 3.20 12.60
C TYR A 100 -14.10 4.38 12.75
N VAL A 101 -13.70 5.39 13.53
CA VAL A 101 -14.44 6.66 13.66
C VAL A 101 -14.23 7.46 12.39
N ASP A 102 -15.26 7.61 11.57
CA ASP A 102 -15.20 8.34 10.30
C ASP A 102 -15.97 9.68 10.39
N SER A 103 -15.98 10.44 9.29
CA SER A 103 -16.64 11.75 9.23
C SER A 103 -18.15 11.68 9.51
N VAL A 104 -18.76 10.53 9.21
CA VAL A 104 -20.16 10.23 9.50
C VAL A 104 -20.23 8.87 10.18
N GLY A 105 -20.35 8.89 11.51
CA GLY A 105 -20.50 7.68 12.32
C GLY A 105 -19.27 6.77 12.28
N TYR A 106 -19.52 5.48 12.08
CA TYR A 106 -18.51 4.43 12.21
C TYR A 106 -18.47 3.54 10.98
N ARG A 107 -17.27 3.08 10.62
CA ARG A 107 -17.04 2.11 9.55
C ARG A 107 -16.39 0.85 10.12
N GLU A 108 -16.95 -0.31 9.79
CA GLU A 108 -16.31 -1.58 10.15
C GLU A 108 -15.02 -1.77 9.34
N VAL A 109 -13.93 -2.14 10.03
CA VAL A 109 -12.59 -2.30 9.46
C VAL A 109 -12.00 -3.66 9.85
N PRO A 110 -12.47 -4.77 9.23
CA PRO A 110 -11.97 -6.11 9.54
C PRO A 110 -10.48 -6.28 9.24
N GLU A 111 -9.91 -5.45 8.35
CA GLU A 111 -8.47 -5.39 8.09
C GLU A 111 -7.62 -5.01 9.30
N PHE A 112 -8.22 -4.39 10.32
CA PHE A 112 -7.50 -4.02 11.56
C PHE A 112 -6.98 -5.25 12.33
N PHE A 113 -7.57 -6.43 12.10
CA PHE A 113 -7.10 -7.70 12.66
C PHE A 113 -6.15 -8.46 11.72
N LYS A 114 -5.99 -7.99 10.48
CA LYS A 114 -5.02 -8.59 9.55
C LYS A 114 -3.64 -8.08 9.95
N GLU A 115 -2.78 -8.98 10.40
CA GLU A 115 -1.37 -8.66 10.67
C GLU A 115 -0.64 -8.35 9.34
N GLN A 116 -0.76 -7.14 8.83
CA GLN A 116 0.10 -6.65 7.74
C GLN A 116 1.46 -6.23 8.32
N GLY A 117 2.27 -7.22 8.73
CA GLY A 117 3.59 -6.91 9.26
C GLY A 117 4.37 -8.02 9.96
N GLN A 118 3.88 -9.25 10.07
CA GLN A 118 4.83 -10.33 10.33
C GLN A 118 5.62 -10.60 9.05
N PRO A 119 6.96 -10.68 9.11
CA PRO A 119 7.73 -11.22 8.00
C PRO A 119 7.15 -12.60 7.72
N LEU A 120 6.58 -12.78 6.52
CA LEU A 120 6.20 -14.10 6.04
C LEU A 120 7.50 -14.90 5.94
N THR A 121 7.78 -15.75 6.92
CA THR A 121 8.93 -16.65 6.83
C THR A 121 8.51 -17.88 6.05
N PRO A 122 9.32 -18.38 5.10
CA PRO A 122 8.97 -19.56 4.29
C PRO A 122 8.51 -20.76 5.12
N ASP A 123 9.11 -20.93 6.30
CA ASP A 123 8.76 -21.90 7.35
C ASP A 123 7.29 -21.92 7.78
N LYS A 124 6.69 -20.74 7.94
CA LYS A 124 5.30 -20.62 8.41
C LYS A 124 4.29 -20.94 7.31
N LEU A 125 4.75 -20.94 6.06
CA LEU A 125 3.97 -21.17 4.87
C LEU A 125 4.39 -22.46 4.14
N GLU A 126 5.13 -23.34 4.82
CA GLU A 126 5.39 -24.69 4.32
C GLU A 126 4.06 -25.40 4.10
N THR A 127 3.88 -25.98 2.92
CA THR A 127 2.66 -26.72 2.57
C THR A 127 2.66 -28.14 3.12
N GLY A 128 3.80 -28.57 3.70
CA GLY A 128 4.07 -29.96 4.08
C GLY A 128 4.46 -30.86 2.90
N GLU A 129 4.44 -30.35 1.67
CA GLU A 129 4.91 -31.08 0.50
C GLU A 129 6.44 -30.96 0.36
N THR A 130 7.05 -31.98 -0.24
CA THR A 130 8.47 -31.97 -0.58
C THR A 130 8.68 -32.39 -2.02
N ILE A 131 9.65 -31.79 -2.69
CA ILE A 131 10.09 -32.21 -4.02
C ILE A 131 11.50 -32.78 -3.96
N GLN A 132 11.81 -33.72 -4.86
CA GLN A 132 13.15 -34.26 -5.02
C GLN A 132 13.75 -33.77 -6.34
N THR A 133 14.98 -33.27 -6.26
CA THR A 133 15.82 -32.99 -7.43
C THR A 133 17.15 -33.73 -7.26
N PRO A 134 17.97 -33.88 -8.32
CA PRO A 134 19.31 -34.46 -8.18
C PRO A 134 20.22 -33.70 -7.20
N ARG A 135 19.85 -32.46 -6.85
CA ARG A 135 20.58 -31.60 -5.92
C ARG A 135 20.07 -31.70 -4.47
N GLY A 136 19.00 -32.43 -4.21
CA GLY A 136 18.48 -32.67 -2.87
C GLY A 136 16.95 -32.71 -2.79
N THR A 137 16.43 -32.83 -1.56
CA THR A 137 15.00 -32.74 -1.27
C THR A 137 14.70 -31.36 -0.68
N PHE A 138 13.66 -30.69 -1.20
CA PHE A 138 13.28 -29.33 -0.80
C PHE A 138 11.83 -29.29 -0.35
N TYR A 139 11.55 -28.57 0.74
CA TYR A 139 10.19 -28.31 1.21
C TYR A 139 9.52 -27.27 0.33
N VAL A 140 8.25 -27.49 0.02
CA VAL A 140 7.44 -26.55 -0.77
C VAL A 140 6.82 -25.51 0.16
N THR A 141 6.90 -24.25 -0.23
CA THR A 141 6.23 -23.14 0.46
C THR A 141 5.20 -22.49 -0.46
N ALA A 142 4.12 -21.96 0.14
CA ALA A 142 3.07 -21.26 -0.57
C ALA A 142 3.46 -19.84 -1.03
N MET A 143 4.68 -19.40 -0.70
CA MET A 143 5.20 -18.09 -1.10
C MET A 143 5.49 -18.03 -2.61
N ASN A 144 5.33 -16.85 -3.20
CA ASN A 144 5.75 -16.58 -4.57
C ASN A 144 7.22 -16.09 -4.63
N ARG A 145 7.74 -15.89 -5.85
CA ARG A 145 9.14 -15.51 -6.06
C ARG A 145 9.48 -14.16 -5.42
N GLU A 146 8.67 -13.12 -5.62
CA GLU A 146 8.97 -11.80 -5.05
C GLU A 146 8.96 -11.83 -3.52
N GLN A 147 8.05 -12.60 -2.90
CA GLN A 147 7.98 -12.78 -1.46
C GLN A 147 9.20 -13.53 -0.91
N MET A 148 9.70 -14.54 -1.63
CA MET A 148 10.96 -15.23 -1.27
C MET A 148 12.17 -14.30 -1.40
N GLU A 149 12.26 -13.51 -2.47
CA GLU A 149 13.34 -12.53 -2.65
C GLU A 149 13.32 -11.43 -1.58
N ALA A 150 12.14 -10.93 -1.21
CA ALA A 150 11.95 -9.95 -0.14
C ALA A 150 12.37 -10.46 1.25
N THR A 151 12.41 -11.79 1.45
CA THR A 151 12.89 -12.43 2.69
C THR A 151 14.35 -12.87 2.62
N GLY A 152 15.06 -12.50 1.55
CA GLY A 152 16.48 -12.79 1.36
C GLY A 152 16.78 -14.15 0.75
N TYR A 153 15.79 -14.86 0.22
CA TYR A 153 15.98 -16.08 -0.54
C TYR A 153 16.11 -15.75 -2.03
N GLY A 154 17.29 -15.96 -2.60
CA GLY A 154 17.55 -15.76 -4.02
C GLY A 154 17.29 -17.02 -4.84
N PHE A 155 17.06 -16.85 -6.14
CA PHE A 155 16.93 -17.98 -7.07
C PHE A 155 18.24 -18.78 -7.15
N HIS A 156 18.16 -20.09 -6.97
CA HIS A 156 19.31 -20.99 -7.07
C HIS A 156 19.26 -21.86 -8.34
N HIS A 157 18.15 -22.55 -8.59
CA HIS A 157 17.94 -23.35 -9.80
C HIS A 157 16.46 -23.72 -9.96
N GLN A 158 16.10 -24.25 -11.12
CA GLN A 158 14.77 -24.81 -11.41
C GLN A 158 14.80 -26.33 -11.28
N SER A 159 13.67 -26.94 -10.90
CA SER A 159 13.48 -28.39 -10.96
C SER A 159 13.54 -28.91 -12.41
N GLU A 160 13.89 -30.18 -12.61
CA GLU A 160 14.01 -30.78 -13.95
C GLU A 160 12.69 -30.78 -14.73
N ASP A 161 11.56 -30.88 -14.03
CA ASP A 161 10.23 -30.80 -14.61
C ASP A 161 9.76 -29.37 -14.91
N GLY A 162 10.59 -28.37 -14.58
CA GLY A 162 10.28 -26.95 -14.79
C GLY A 162 9.20 -26.39 -13.87
N ARG A 163 8.55 -27.21 -13.04
CA ARG A 163 7.37 -26.82 -12.25
C ARG A 163 7.70 -26.07 -10.96
N TYR A 164 8.94 -26.11 -10.49
CA TYR A 164 9.35 -25.47 -9.24
C TYR A 164 10.64 -24.67 -9.38
N LEU A 165 10.69 -23.52 -8.73
CA LEU A 165 11.90 -22.73 -8.53
C LEU A 165 12.45 -23.01 -7.13
N ILE A 166 13.74 -23.29 -7.03
CA ILE A 166 14.44 -23.49 -5.77
C ILE A 166 15.05 -22.16 -5.34
N MET A 167 14.55 -21.61 -4.24
CA MET A 167 14.99 -20.34 -3.67
C MET A 167 15.81 -20.62 -2.41
N ALA A 168 17.00 -20.02 -2.28
CA ALA A 168 17.93 -20.27 -1.18
C ALA A 168 18.55 -18.97 -0.63
N ASN A 169 18.82 -18.93 0.67
CA ASN A 169 19.45 -17.79 1.36
C ASN A 169 20.86 -18.11 1.92
N GLY A 170 21.46 -19.21 1.46
CA GLY A 170 22.77 -19.70 1.91
C GLY A 170 22.73 -20.63 3.13
N THR A 171 21.65 -20.61 3.93
CA THR A 171 21.47 -21.54 5.07
C THR A 171 20.34 -22.53 4.84
N ARG A 172 19.30 -22.12 4.14
CA ARG A 172 18.14 -22.94 3.81
C ARG A 172 17.70 -22.73 2.37
N ALA A 173 16.95 -23.70 1.87
CA ALA A 173 16.38 -23.67 0.54
C ALA A 173 14.95 -24.22 0.56
N PHE A 174 14.08 -23.61 -0.24
CA PHE A 174 12.68 -23.98 -0.40
C PHE A 174 12.33 -24.05 -1.87
N ALA A 175 11.35 -24.89 -2.20
CA ALA A 175 10.72 -24.93 -3.50
C ALA A 175 9.49 -24.04 -3.51
N ILE A 176 9.35 -23.20 -4.54
CA ILE A 176 8.12 -22.49 -4.84
C ILE A 176 7.61 -22.96 -6.20
N PRO A 177 6.29 -22.99 -6.44
CA PRO A 177 5.77 -23.25 -7.78
C PRO A 177 6.37 -22.25 -8.76
N ALA A 178 6.94 -22.74 -9.86
CA ALA A 178 7.31 -21.90 -10.97
C ALA A 178 6.00 -21.34 -11.53
N GLN A 179 5.69 -20.09 -11.21
CA GLN A 179 4.67 -19.39 -11.94
C GLN A 179 5.18 -19.36 -13.38
N HIS A 180 4.50 -20.09 -14.26
CA HIS A 180 4.53 -19.72 -15.66
C HIS A 180 3.99 -18.30 -15.69
N ASP A 181 4.88 -17.32 -15.83
CA ASP A 181 4.49 -16.02 -16.37
C ASP A 181 3.61 -16.35 -17.56
N SER A 182 2.33 -16.00 -17.44
CA SER A 182 1.30 -16.30 -18.42
C SER A 182 1.91 -16.02 -19.80
N HIS A 183 2.02 -17.04 -20.65
CA HIS A 183 2.61 -16.95 -22.00
C HIS A 183 1.96 -15.84 -22.85
N ILE A 184 0.86 -15.32 -22.33
CA ILE A 184 0.10 -14.19 -22.76
C ILE A 184 0.87 -12.86 -22.60
N LYS A 185 1.85 -12.66 -21.71
CA LYS A 185 2.58 -11.36 -21.60
C LYS A 185 3.32 -10.97 -22.89
N THR A 186 4.01 -11.92 -23.53
CA THR A 186 4.68 -11.66 -24.81
C THR A 186 3.67 -11.48 -25.94
N ALA A 187 2.59 -12.26 -25.92
CA ALA A 187 1.49 -12.08 -26.86
C ALA A 187 0.78 -10.73 -26.65
N GLU A 188 0.55 -10.29 -25.42
CA GLU A 188 -0.01 -9.00 -25.00
C GLU A 188 0.91 -7.88 -25.49
N MET A 189 2.20 -7.91 -25.18
CA MET A 189 3.13 -6.90 -25.73
C MET A 189 3.14 -6.82 -27.26
N SER A 190 2.78 -7.91 -27.96
CA SER A 190 2.79 -7.97 -29.43
C SER A 190 1.43 -7.68 -30.07
N THR A 191 0.31 -7.86 -29.34
CA THR A 191 -1.06 -7.82 -29.88
C THR A 191 -2.01 -6.94 -29.08
N GLU A 192 -1.72 -6.66 -27.81
CA GLU A 192 -2.45 -5.72 -26.97
C GLU A 192 -2.14 -4.30 -27.47
N GLN A 193 -3.16 -3.63 -27.99
CA GLN A 193 -3.02 -2.26 -28.47
C GLN A 193 -2.90 -1.24 -27.33
N ASN A 194 -3.17 -1.65 -26.09
CA ASN A 194 -3.13 -0.78 -24.91
C ASN A 194 -2.09 -1.26 -23.89
N GLU A 195 -0.90 -0.65 -23.92
CA GLU A 195 0.22 -0.96 -23.03
C GLU A 195 -0.12 -0.85 -21.52
N ASN A 196 -1.18 -0.10 -21.17
CA ASN A 196 -1.64 0.02 -19.78
C ASN A 196 -2.47 -1.19 -19.29
N MET A 197 -2.77 -2.16 -20.16
CA MET A 197 -3.57 -3.35 -19.84
C MET A 197 -2.79 -4.66 -19.99
N ILE A 198 -1.47 -4.62 -19.81
CA ILE A 198 -0.65 -5.83 -19.68
C ILE A 198 -0.89 -6.41 -18.27
N ASP A 199 -2.06 -7.02 -18.07
CA ASP A 199 -2.55 -7.55 -16.80
C ASP A 199 -2.79 -9.08 -16.84
N GLY A 200 -2.38 -9.75 -17.91
CA GLY A 200 -2.56 -11.19 -18.10
C GLY A 200 -3.86 -11.60 -18.80
N ILE A 201 -4.63 -10.63 -19.32
CA ILE A 201 -5.84 -10.81 -20.12
C ILE A 201 -5.64 -10.15 -21.49
N LEU A 202 -5.71 -10.92 -22.60
CA LEU A 202 -5.73 -10.36 -23.96
C LEU A 202 -7.04 -9.64 -24.24
N ASN A 203 -6.99 -8.32 -24.41
CA ASN A 203 -8.14 -7.48 -24.74
C ASN A 203 -7.97 -6.87 -26.14
N ASN A 204 -8.12 -7.69 -27.18
CA ASN A 204 -8.09 -7.25 -28.58
C ASN A 204 -9.39 -6.55 -29.04
N ALA A 205 -9.97 -5.68 -28.20
CA ALA A 205 -11.18 -4.94 -28.55
C ALA A 205 -10.84 -3.75 -29.47
N PRO A 206 -11.52 -3.57 -30.61
CA PRO A 206 -11.23 -2.49 -31.54
C PRO A 206 -11.45 -1.12 -30.89
N SER A 207 -10.54 -0.19 -31.14
CA SER A 207 -10.61 1.16 -30.58
C SER A 207 -11.67 2.02 -31.30
N ILE A 208 -12.16 3.09 -30.64
CA ILE A 208 -13.08 4.05 -31.26
C ILE A 208 -12.50 4.68 -32.53
N GLY A 209 -11.20 4.98 -32.55
CA GLY A 209 -10.54 5.54 -33.72
C GLY A 209 -10.52 4.59 -34.92
N GLU A 210 -10.37 3.29 -34.67
CA GLU A 210 -10.43 2.27 -35.72
C GLU A 210 -11.86 2.02 -36.19
N LEU A 211 -12.84 2.00 -35.28
CA LEU A 211 -14.25 1.91 -35.65
C LEU A 211 -14.69 3.12 -36.49
N GLU A 212 -14.21 4.32 -36.18
CA GLU A 212 -14.47 5.53 -36.99
C GLU A 212 -13.79 5.45 -38.37
N ALA A 213 -12.56 4.93 -38.43
CA ALA A 213 -11.85 4.72 -39.69
C ALA A 213 -12.56 3.68 -40.58
N ARG A 214 -13.04 2.58 -39.99
CA ARG A 214 -13.84 1.55 -40.69
C ARG A 214 -15.17 2.11 -41.20
N ALA A 215 -15.86 2.90 -40.38
CA ALA A 215 -17.07 3.59 -40.80
C ALA A 215 -16.82 4.57 -41.97
N LYS A 216 -15.70 5.32 -41.93
CA LYS A 216 -15.28 6.22 -43.02
C LYS A 216 -14.85 5.47 -44.28
N ALA A 217 -14.30 4.26 -44.12
CA ALA A 217 -13.98 3.35 -45.22
C ALA A 217 -15.22 2.65 -45.81
N GLY A 218 -16.42 2.91 -45.29
CA GLY A 218 -17.67 2.31 -45.76
C GLY A 218 -17.94 0.89 -45.24
N GLU A 219 -17.18 0.44 -44.25
CA GLU A 219 -17.35 -0.87 -43.61
C GLU A 219 -18.47 -0.82 -42.56
N GLN A 220 -19.23 -1.91 -42.43
CA GLN A 220 -20.32 -1.98 -41.45
C GLN A 220 -19.77 -2.11 -40.04
N VAL A 221 -19.98 -1.09 -39.21
CA VAL A 221 -19.59 -1.08 -37.80
C VAL A 221 -20.80 -1.46 -36.94
N SER A 222 -20.66 -2.47 -36.08
CA SER A 222 -21.72 -2.87 -35.18
C SER A 222 -21.88 -1.91 -34.00
N LEU A 223 -23.12 -1.59 -33.64
CA LEU A 223 -23.45 -0.77 -32.46
C LEU A 223 -22.97 -1.42 -31.15
N SER A 224 -22.86 -2.75 -31.10
CA SER A 224 -22.27 -3.47 -29.96
C SER A 224 -20.80 -3.11 -29.76
N ASP A 225 -20.07 -2.94 -30.85
CA ASP A 225 -18.61 -2.78 -30.84
C ASP A 225 -18.27 -1.34 -30.46
N VAL A 226 -19.06 -0.38 -30.95
CA VAL A 226 -19.02 1.02 -30.49
C VAL A 226 -19.31 1.11 -28.99
N ALA A 227 -20.33 0.39 -28.50
CA ALA A 227 -20.67 0.41 -27.08
C ALA A 227 -19.57 -0.22 -26.20
N ALA A 228 -18.91 -1.29 -26.67
CA ALA A 228 -17.80 -1.92 -25.99
C ALA A 228 -16.57 -0.98 -25.95
N ALA A 229 -16.23 -0.36 -27.08
CA ALA A 229 -15.11 0.57 -27.18
C ALA A 229 -15.32 1.83 -26.31
N VAL A 230 -16.54 2.37 -26.25
CA VAL A 230 -16.89 3.49 -25.35
C VAL A 230 -16.79 3.10 -23.88
N LYS A 231 -17.19 1.87 -23.52
CA LYS A 231 -17.04 1.37 -22.15
C LYS A 231 -15.57 1.22 -21.77
N ALA A 232 -14.76 0.67 -22.67
CA ALA A 232 -13.32 0.52 -22.49
C ALA A 232 -12.64 1.88 -22.31
N GLU A 233 -12.93 2.86 -23.17
CA GLU A 233 -12.36 4.21 -23.07
C GLU A 233 -12.79 4.92 -21.77
N ARG A 234 -14.02 4.69 -21.30
CA ARG A 234 -14.49 5.23 -20.02
C ARG A 234 -13.82 4.56 -18.82
N GLN A 235 -13.42 3.29 -18.93
CA GLN A 235 -12.65 2.60 -17.91
C GLN A 235 -11.19 3.06 -17.90
N THR A 236 -10.56 3.21 -19.06
CA THR A 236 -9.19 3.74 -19.17
C THR A 236 -9.13 5.19 -18.71
N GLN A 237 -10.12 6.04 -19.01
CA GLN A 237 -10.19 7.40 -18.47
C GLN A 237 -10.33 7.43 -16.95
N LYS A 238 -11.07 6.48 -16.36
CA LYS A 238 -11.18 6.34 -14.89
C LYS A 238 -9.86 5.88 -14.26
N GLN A 239 -9.14 4.95 -14.90
CA GLN A 239 -7.80 4.52 -14.46
C GLN A 239 -6.76 5.62 -14.68
N ALA A 240 -6.78 6.32 -15.81
CA ALA A 240 -5.93 7.47 -16.10
C ALA A 240 -6.21 8.64 -15.14
N HIS A 241 -7.46 8.89 -14.75
CA HIS A 241 -7.79 9.88 -13.70
C HIS A 241 -7.30 9.44 -12.31
N LYS A 242 -7.31 8.14 -12.00
CA LYS A 242 -6.70 7.61 -10.76
C LYS A 242 -5.18 7.78 -10.77
N ASN A 243 -4.52 7.47 -11.90
CA ASN A 243 -3.07 7.60 -12.06
C ASN A 243 -2.62 9.07 -12.16
N ALA A 244 -3.41 9.96 -12.77
CA ALA A 244 -3.14 11.39 -12.82
C ALA A 244 -3.34 12.07 -11.45
N LYS A 245 -4.30 11.62 -10.63
CA LYS A 245 -4.42 12.05 -9.24
C LYS A 245 -3.25 11.57 -8.38
N ALA A 246 -2.73 10.37 -8.63
CA ALA A 246 -1.51 9.87 -7.97
C ALA A 246 -0.25 10.69 -8.35
N ASN A 247 -0.17 11.19 -9.59
CA ASN A 247 1.00 11.95 -10.08
C ASN A 247 0.94 13.48 -9.91
N HIS A 248 -0.19 14.08 -9.51
CA HIS A 248 -0.30 15.55 -9.30
C HIS A 248 0.12 16.05 -7.91
N SER A 249 0.61 15.19 -7.01
CA SER A 249 1.11 15.62 -5.68
C SER A 249 2.56 16.13 -5.68
N LYS A 250 3.29 16.06 -6.81
CA LYS A 250 4.59 16.73 -6.94
C LYS A 250 4.40 18.21 -7.32
N LYS A 251 4.18 19.02 -6.28
CA LYS A 251 4.12 20.49 -6.33
C LYS A 251 5.27 21.09 -7.15
N LYS A 252 4.94 21.79 -8.24
CA LYS A 252 5.83 22.83 -8.80
C LYS A 252 6.03 23.91 -7.71
N PRO A 253 7.27 24.38 -7.48
CA PRO A 253 7.51 25.40 -6.45
C PRO A 253 6.82 26.72 -6.81
N SER A 254 6.12 27.30 -5.84
CA SER A 254 5.45 28.60 -5.96
C SER A 254 6.44 29.73 -6.19
N ILE A 255 6.09 30.70 -7.04
CA ILE A 255 6.86 31.92 -7.38
C ILE A 255 7.32 32.68 -6.11
N ARG A 256 6.57 32.58 -5.00
CA ARG A 256 6.92 33.19 -3.70
C ARG A 256 8.20 32.61 -3.09
N ALA A 257 8.53 31.34 -3.36
CA ALA A 257 9.77 30.70 -2.93
C ALA A 257 10.97 31.20 -3.74
N GLN A 258 10.80 31.43 -5.05
CA GLN A 258 11.86 31.95 -5.93
C GLN A 258 12.20 33.41 -5.58
N LEU A 259 11.20 34.23 -5.24
CA LEU A 259 11.41 35.63 -4.84
C LEU A 259 12.16 35.77 -3.49
N ALA A 260 12.05 34.77 -2.60
CA ALA A 260 12.74 34.75 -1.31
C ALA A 260 14.22 34.35 -1.44
N VAL A 261 14.57 33.53 -2.44
CA VAL A 261 15.95 33.14 -2.74
C VAL A 261 16.71 34.32 -3.38
N ALA A 262 16.12 35.01 -4.35
CA ALA A 262 16.73 36.18 -4.99
C ALA A 262 16.99 37.34 -4.00
N LYS A 263 16.11 37.54 -3.01
CA LYS A 263 16.32 38.54 -1.94
C LYS A 263 17.40 38.15 -0.92
N LYS A 264 17.74 36.87 -0.81
CA LYS A 264 18.84 36.40 0.05
C LYS A 264 20.20 36.52 -0.62
N GLU A 265 20.28 36.41 -1.94
CA GLU A 265 21.53 36.61 -2.70
C GLU A 265 21.94 38.09 -2.78
N GLN A 266 21.00 39.03 -2.87
CA GLN A 266 21.31 40.47 -2.87
C GLN A 266 21.79 41.04 -1.51
N LYS A 267 21.73 40.27 -0.42
CA LYS A 267 22.14 40.72 0.93
C LYS A 267 23.49 40.19 1.40
N LYS A 268 24.25 39.48 0.56
CA LYS A 268 25.58 38.95 0.91
C LYS A 268 26.65 39.40 -0.09
N GLN A 269 27.11 40.65 0.02
CA GLN A 269 28.52 41.06 -0.17
C GLN A 269 28.65 42.60 -0.05
N PRO A 270 29.49 43.13 0.87
CA PRO A 270 30.09 44.46 0.71
C PRO A 270 31.38 44.37 -0.14
N PRO A 271 31.74 45.41 -0.92
CA PRO A 271 32.90 45.37 -1.81
C PRO A 271 34.21 45.54 -1.02
N ALA A 272 35.11 44.56 -1.11
CA ALA A 272 36.49 44.67 -0.66
C ALA A 272 37.39 45.14 -1.82
N ARG A 273 38.21 46.12 -1.48
CA ARG A 273 39.09 46.93 -2.33
C ARG A 273 40.38 46.15 -2.61
N GLU A 274 40.70 45.84 -3.87
CA GLU A 274 42.01 45.28 -4.23
C GLU A 274 42.83 46.24 -5.09
N LYS A 275 44.04 46.51 -4.58
CA LYS A 275 45.13 47.27 -5.19
C LYS A 275 45.83 46.36 -6.19
N SER A 276 46.06 46.82 -7.41
CA SER A 276 47.06 46.23 -8.31
C SER A 276 48.19 47.25 -8.53
N LYS A 277 49.38 46.94 -8.02
CA LYS A 277 50.66 47.57 -8.32
C LYS A 277 51.56 46.50 -8.95
N ASP A 278 52.08 46.83 -10.14
CA ASP A 278 53.31 46.43 -10.84
C ASP A 278 53.92 45.03 -10.64
N MET A 279 54.13 44.34 -11.78
CA MET A 279 55.43 43.79 -12.23
C MET A 279 55.25 43.27 -13.67
N GLU A 280 55.84 43.92 -14.67
CA GLU A 280 57.18 43.66 -15.21
C GLU A 280 57.11 42.78 -16.46
N VAL A 281 57.28 43.41 -17.63
CA VAL A 281 57.59 42.73 -18.89
C VAL A 281 58.90 43.32 -19.39
N GLY A 282 59.96 42.52 -19.31
CA GLY A 282 61.26 42.81 -19.90
C GLY A 282 61.79 41.57 -20.64
N GLY A 283 62.23 41.78 -21.88
CA GLY A 283 62.97 40.81 -22.72
C GLY A 283 62.29 40.58 -24.08
N ARG A 284 62.53 41.43 -25.08
CA ARG A 284 63.62 41.41 -26.09
C ARG A 284 63.51 40.25 -27.09
N GLU A 285 63.20 40.58 -28.35
CA GLU A 285 64.15 40.69 -29.48
C GLU A 285 63.60 41.66 -30.52
#